data_AF-A0A0L0C870-F1
#
_entry.id   AF-A0A0L0C870-F1
#
_cell.length_a   1.000
_cell.length_b   1.000
_cell.length_c   1.000
_cell.angle_alpha   90.00
_cell.angle_beta   90.00
_cell.angle_gamma   90.00
#
_symmetry.space_group_name_H-M   'P 1'
#
loop_
_entity.id
_entity.type
_entity.pdbx_description
1 polymer ?
#
loop_
_entity_poly.entity_id
_entity_poly.type
_entity_poly.pdbx_seq_one_letter_code
_entity_poly.pdbx_strand_id
1 'polypeptide(L)'
;MFATQSMSKKFSILLAVSITILLLLVVVVIVVTGSSCAALRNCDSFKPVCATNKYEHQFFYSQCDMVRENCMTGTNWKRDHFSHCNVNS
;
A
#
# COMPACT_ATOMS: atom_id res chain seq x y z
N MET A 1 7.23 47.43 -25.73
CA MET A 1 7.11 45.97 -25.59
C MET A 1 7.70 45.53 -24.24
N PHE A 2 6.96 45.64 -23.12
CA PHE A 2 7.46 45.18 -21.80
C PHE A 2 6.39 44.43 -20.97
N ALA A 3 5.12 44.44 -21.39
CA ALA A 3 4.02 43.78 -20.66
C ALA A 3 3.93 42.25 -20.91
N THR A 4 4.41 41.76 -22.05
CA THR A 4 4.35 40.33 -22.45
C THR A 4 5.36 39.44 -21.71
N GLN A 5 6.51 39.99 -21.28
CA GLN A 5 7.57 39.22 -20.62
C GLN A 5 7.23 38.84 -19.17
N SER A 6 6.45 39.70 -18.48
CA SER A 6 6.02 39.47 -17.08
C SER A 6 4.89 38.44 -16.99
N MET A 7 3.93 38.47 -17.92
CA MET A 7 2.83 37.50 -17.98
C MET A 7 3.29 36.07 -18.31
N SER A 8 4.26 35.92 -19.22
CA SER A 8 4.80 34.60 -19.62
C SER A 8 5.52 33.89 -18.47
N LYS A 9 6.25 34.63 -17.61
CA LYS A 9 6.91 34.06 -16.42
C LYS A 9 5.91 33.59 -15.37
N LYS A 10 4.87 34.40 -15.08
CA LYS A 10 3.81 34.01 -14.14
C LYS A 10 3.03 32.79 -14.62
N PHE A 11 2.74 32.72 -15.92
CA PHE A 11 2.10 31.57 -16.54
C PHE A 11 2.97 30.31 -16.49
N SER A 12 4.28 30.44 -16.74
CA SER A 12 5.24 29.33 -16.62
C SER A 12 5.36 28.82 -15.18
N ILE A 13 5.36 29.72 -14.20
CA ILE A 13 5.37 29.35 -12.77
C ILE A 13 4.07 28.65 -12.39
N LEU A 14 2.91 29.15 -12.83
CA LEU A 14 1.61 28.52 -12.57
C LEU A 14 1.52 27.11 -13.17
N LEU A 15 2.04 26.90 -14.38
CA LEU A 15 2.13 25.59 -15.00
C LEU A 15 3.08 24.64 -14.23
N ALA A 16 4.23 25.12 -13.78
CA ALA A 16 5.14 24.30 -12.99
C ALA A 16 4.52 23.88 -11.64
N VAL A 17 3.81 24.80 -10.98
CA VAL A 17 3.10 24.52 -9.72
C VAL A 17 1.94 23.54 -9.94
N SER A 18 1.17 23.68 -11.02
CA SER A 18 0.07 22.74 -11.29
C SER A 18 0.58 21.33 -11.59
N ILE A 19 1.66 21.20 -12.37
CA ILE A 19 2.29 19.91 -12.69
C ILE A 19 2.86 19.27 -11.42
N THR A 20 3.52 20.02 -10.56
CA THR A 20 4.06 19.49 -9.30
C THR A 20 2.96 19.03 -8.36
N ILE A 21 1.86 19.78 -8.23
CA ILE A 21 0.69 19.34 -7.47
C ILE A 21 0.10 18.05 -8.06
N LEU A 22 -0.05 17.98 -9.38
CA LEU A 22 -0.57 16.78 -10.05
C LEU A 22 0.33 15.55 -9.79
N LEU A 23 1.65 15.71 -9.88
CA LEU A 23 2.62 14.66 -9.58
C LEU A 23 2.52 14.20 -8.13
N LEU A 24 2.40 15.13 -7.18
CA LEU A 24 2.21 14.80 -5.77
C LEU A 24 0.92 14.01 -5.53
N LEU A 25 -0.20 14.43 -6.16
CA LEU A 25 -1.46 13.71 -6.07
C LEU A 25 -1.35 12.28 -6.62
N VAL A 26 -0.67 12.10 -7.76
CA VAL A 26 -0.44 10.77 -8.35
C VAL A 26 0.38 9.89 -7.39
N VAL A 27 1.43 10.42 -6.77
CA VAL A 27 2.23 9.66 -5.79
C VAL A 27 1.37 9.24 -4.59
N VAL A 28 0.54 10.14 -4.05
CA VAL A 28 -0.37 9.81 -2.94
C VAL A 28 -1.34 8.70 -3.34
N VAL A 29 -1.96 8.80 -4.52
CA VAL A 29 -2.87 7.76 -5.02
C VAL A 29 -2.17 6.42 -5.18
N ILE A 30 -0.95 6.38 -5.72
CA ILE A 30 -0.17 5.15 -5.88
C ILE A 30 0.12 4.52 -4.51
N VAL A 31 0.55 5.31 -3.53
CA VAL A 31 0.84 4.81 -2.17
C VAL A 31 -0.41 4.25 -1.50
N VAL A 32 -1.56 4.93 -1.64
CA VAL A 32 -2.82 4.50 -1.04
C VAL A 32 -3.39 3.26 -1.74
N THR A 33 -3.38 3.22 -3.07
CA THR A 33 -3.94 2.09 -3.84
C THR A 33 -3.03 0.88 -3.92
N GLY A 34 -1.71 1.08 -3.85
CA GLY A 34 -0.72 0.01 -3.73
C GLY A 34 -0.64 -0.61 -2.33
N SER A 35 -1.42 -0.10 -1.37
CA SER A 35 -1.50 -0.70 -0.05
C SER A 35 -2.15 -2.09 -0.12
N SER A 36 -1.63 -3.03 0.67
CA SER A 36 -2.18 -4.39 0.81
C SER A 36 -3.64 -4.40 1.29
N CYS A 37 -4.17 -3.25 1.68
CA CYS A 37 -5.52 -3.01 2.19
C CYS A 37 -6.62 -3.26 1.15
N ALA A 38 -6.34 -3.14 -0.15
CA ALA A 38 -7.35 -3.33 -1.20
C ALA A 38 -7.94 -4.75 -1.23
N ALA A 39 -7.19 -5.73 -0.69
CA ALA A 39 -7.59 -7.13 -0.63
C ALA A 39 -8.57 -7.48 0.51
N LEU A 40 -8.89 -6.55 1.43
CA LEU A 40 -9.90 -6.77 2.50
C LEU A 40 -11.35 -6.81 1.99
N ARG A 41 -11.60 -6.56 0.69
CA ARG A 41 -12.96 -6.50 0.15
C ARG A 41 -13.70 -7.84 0.13
N ASN A 42 -12.99 -8.97 0.20
CA ASN A 42 -13.56 -10.32 0.20
C ASN A 42 -12.92 -11.17 1.30
N CYS A 43 -13.50 -11.12 2.49
CA CYS A 43 -13.03 -11.93 3.61
C CYS A 43 -13.71 -13.29 3.65
N ASP A 44 -12.89 -14.34 3.66
CA ASP A 44 -13.32 -15.71 3.89
C ASP A 44 -13.76 -15.93 5.34
N SER A 45 -14.48 -17.04 5.58
CA SER A 45 -14.82 -17.51 6.94
C SER A 45 -13.57 -17.73 7.79
N PHE A 46 -13.73 -17.70 9.13
CA PHE A 46 -12.68 -17.93 10.15
C PHE A 46 -11.96 -19.29 9.98
N LYS A 47 -11.05 -19.35 9.01
CA LYS A 47 -10.18 -20.49 8.71
C LYS A 47 -8.76 -20.05 9.02
N PRO A 48 -8.12 -20.63 10.05
CA PRO A 48 -6.77 -20.24 10.40
C PRO A 48 -5.83 -20.45 9.22
N VAL A 49 -4.82 -19.62 9.07
CA VAL A 49 -3.77 -19.77 8.05
C VAL A 49 -2.41 -19.63 8.72
N CYS A 50 -1.45 -20.43 8.28
CA CYS A 50 -0.04 -20.18 8.58
C CYS A 50 0.49 -19.15 7.59
N ALA A 51 1.24 -18.18 8.09
CA ALA A 51 1.90 -17.18 7.27
C ALA A 51 3.34 -16.98 7.70
N THR A 52 4.17 -16.54 6.76
CA THR A 52 5.58 -16.22 6.97
C THR A 52 5.89 -14.78 6.57
N ASN A 53 6.75 -14.12 7.33
CA ASN A 53 7.32 -12.82 7.02
C ASN A 53 8.82 -12.86 7.28
N LYS A 54 9.61 -12.85 6.20
CA LYS A 54 11.08 -13.01 6.20
C LYS A 54 11.55 -14.33 6.83
N TYR A 55 11.57 -14.41 8.16
CA TYR A 55 12.04 -15.55 8.95
C TYR A 55 11.09 -15.91 10.11
N GLU A 56 10.00 -15.17 10.25
CA GLU A 56 9.00 -15.42 11.28
C GLU A 56 7.83 -16.20 10.69
N HIS A 57 7.27 -17.12 11.47
CA HIS A 57 6.07 -17.87 11.13
C HIS A 57 5.01 -17.62 12.19
N GLN A 58 3.78 -17.35 11.76
CA GLN A 58 2.67 -17.04 12.67
C GLN A 58 1.35 -17.55 12.12
N PHE A 59 0.47 -17.98 13.04
CA PHE A 59 -0.93 -18.26 12.73
C PHE A 59 -1.76 -16.98 12.73
N PHE A 60 -2.56 -16.82 11.68
CA PHE A 60 -3.64 -15.84 11.61
C PHE A 60 -4.99 -16.56 11.67
N TYR A 61 -5.98 -15.94 12.31
CA TYR A 61 -7.32 -16.50 12.44
C TYR A 61 -8.08 -16.63 11.11
N SER A 62 -7.71 -15.79 10.14
CA SER A 62 -8.20 -15.85 8.77
C SER A 62 -7.18 -15.27 7.80
N GLN A 63 -7.36 -15.56 6.51
CA GLN A 63 -6.63 -14.87 5.45
C GLN A 63 -6.82 -13.35 5.54
N CYS A 64 -8.00 -12.89 5.95
CA CYS A 64 -8.27 -11.46 6.04
C CYS A 64 -7.54 -10.78 7.20
N ASP A 65 -7.39 -11.46 8.33
CA ASP A 65 -6.61 -10.91 9.44
C ASP A 65 -5.14 -10.75 9.05
N MET A 66 -4.59 -11.70 8.29
CA MET A 66 -3.24 -11.57 7.73
C MET A 66 -3.11 -10.37 6.78
N VAL A 67 -4.06 -10.19 5.86
CA VAL A 67 -4.06 -9.05 4.92
C VAL A 67 -4.24 -7.72 5.67
N ARG A 68 -5.09 -7.70 6.69
CA ARG A 68 -5.32 -6.54 7.55
C ARG A 68 -4.05 -6.15 8.29
N GLU A 69 -3.31 -7.13 8.81
CA GLU A 69 -2.03 -6.89 9.47
C GLU A 69 -1.02 -6.26 8.51
N ASN A 70 -0.88 -6.84 7.31
CA ASN A 70 -0.01 -6.27 6.26
C ASN A 70 -0.38 -4.83 5.94
N CYS A 71 -1.68 -4.55 5.85
CA CYS A 71 -2.22 -3.22 5.59
C CYS A 71 -1.90 -2.22 6.69
N MET A 72 -2.15 -2.58 7.96
CA MET A 72 -2.05 -1.66 9.09
C MET A 72 -0.60 -1.40 9.53
N THR A 73 0.27 -2.39 9.38
CA THR A 73 1.65 -2.34 9.91
C THR A 73 2.72 -2.22 8.83
N GLY A 74 2.34 -2.38 7.54
CA GLY A 74 3.30 -2.45 6.44
C GLY A 74 4.12 -3.74 6.41
N THR A 75 3.72 -4.76 7.18
CA THR A 75 4.30 -6.10 7.10
C THR A 75 3.91 -6.80 5.80
N ASN A 76 4.62 -7.88 5.47
CA ASN A 76 4.40 -8.64 4.23
C ASN A 76 4.28 -10.13 4.53
N TRP A 77 3.35 -10.47 5.43
CA TRP A 77 2.95 -11.83 5.71
C TRP A 77 2.38 -12.48 4.45
N LYS A 78 2.98 -13.62 4.08
CA LYS A 78 2.55 -14.45 2.95
C LYS A 78 2.09 -15.79 3.48
N ARG A 79 1.05 -16.36 2.88
CA ARG A 79 0.59 -17.69 3.24
C ARG A 79 1.74 -18.70 3.09
N ASP A 80 1.88 -19.54 4.10
CA ASP A 80 2.87 -20.61 4.16
C ASP A 80 2.19 -21.94 4.51
N HIS A 81 2.95 -23.04 4.44
CA HIS A 81 2.48 -24.36 4.82
C HIS A 81 2.22 -24.44 6.32
N PHE A 82 1.08 -25.03 6.71
CA PHE A 82 0.70 -25.22 8.12
C PHE A 82 1.78 -25.92 8.96
N SER A 83 2.55 -26.81 8.37
CA SER A 83 3.66 -27.52 9.02
C SER A 83 4.77 -26.60 9.51
N HIS A 84 4.97 -25.42 8.91
CA HIS A 84 6.00 -24.47 9.34
C HIS A 84 5.59 -23.68 10.59
N CYS A 85 4.29 -23.46 10.80
CA CYS A 85 3.78 -22.85 12.03
C CYS A 85 3.49 -23.89 13.12
N ASN A 86 3.19 -25.14 12.75
CA ASN A 86 2.94 -26.23 13.70
C ASN A 86 4.24 -26.95 14.08
N VAL A 87 5.08 -26.28 14.89
CA VAL A 87 6.36 -26.82 15.40
C VAL A 87 6.20 -27.80 16.56
N ASN A 88 4.97 -28.17 16.90
CA ASN A 88 4.66 -29.18 17.91
C ASN A 88 4.46 -30.53 17.20
N SER A 89 5.57 -31.20 16.87
CA SER A 89 5.63 -32.63 16.56
C SER A 89 6.35 -33.37 17.68
#